data_AF-A0A1M6LLW1-F1
#
_entry.id   AF-A0A1M6LLW1-F1
#
_cell.length_a   1.000
_cell.length_b   1.000
_cell.length_c   1.000
_cell.angle_alpha   90.00
_cell.angle_beta   90.00
_cell.angle_gamma   90.00
#
_symmetry.space_group_name_H-M   'P 1'
#
loop_
_entity.id
_entity.type
_entity.pdbx_description
1 polymer ?
#
loop_
_entity_poly.entity_id
_entity_poly.type
_entity_poly.pdbx_seq_one_letter_code
_entity_poly.pdbx_strand_id
1 'polypeptide(L)'
;MKPTVRSRRRRPSGARGFTLIELLVAIAILAVIAVLSWRGLDQIIRGRQTITSAMEEERVFAQLFDQIRIDARQAASDDESGQAAITVSGSVLQIVRQMNLPATAPRLQVVRYRVSEGRVIRYASPPLGNVGELRRALRGEEGEGWATVPLMGGVGAISARVYVPKVGWTTQMKDVQSAITENDNNLKVPQLGNAPLPRSVTGLEVRIGAKGLARPVTRVFLVGE
;
A
#
# COMPACT_ATOMS: atom_id res chain seq x y z
N MET A 1 41.42 -32.76 -87.65
CA MET A 1 41.47 -32.69 -86.17
C MET A 1 41.00 -31.31 -85.71
N LYS A 2 39.94 -31.27 -84.89
CA LYS A 2 39.64 -30.30 -83.79
C LYS A 2 38.13 -30.25 -83.54
N PRO A 3 37.64 -30.73 -82.39
CA PRO A 3 36.27 -30.48 -81.93
C PRO A 3 36.19 -29.34 -80.91
N THR A 4 34.95 -28.90 -80.62
CA THR A 4 34.48 -28.05 -79.49
C THR A 4 34.60 -26.53 -79.68
N VAL A 5 33.67 -25.67 -79.24
CA VAL A 5 32.57 -25.71 -78.26
C VAL A 5 31.39 -24.88 -78.81
N ARG A 6 30.12 -25.25 -78.56
CA ARG A 6 28.98 -24.31 -78.69
C ARG A 6 28.15 -24.27 -77.42
N SER A 7 27.90 -23.05 -76.95
CA SER A 7 27.31 -22.70 -75.66
C SER A 7 25.82 -23.04 -75.59
N ARG A 8 25.41 -23.61 -74.44
CA ARG A 8 24.00 -23.85 -74.14
C ARG A 8 23.38 -22.58 -73.56
N ARG A 9 22.71 -21.77 -74.39
CA ARG A 9 21.85 -20.67 -73.92
C ARG A 9 20.70 -21.25 -73.08
N ARG A 10 20.65 -20.91 -71.79
CA ARG A 10 19.43 -21.08 -70.98
C ARG A 10 18.33 -20.23 -71.60
N ARG A 11 17.19 -20.86 -71.92
CA ARG A 11 15.97 -20.15 -72.35
C ARG A 11 15.51 -19.24 -71.21
N PRO A 12 15.08 -18.00 -71.48
CA PRO A 12 14.43 -17.20 -70.46
C PRO A 12 13.10 -17.89 -70.16
N SER A 13 12.94 -18.37 -68.92
CA SER A 13 11.64 -18.75 -68.37
C SER A 13 10.70 -17.56 -68.54
N GLY A 14 9.58 -17.77 -69.24
CA GLY A 14 8.66 -16.70 -69.65
C GLY A 14 8.30 -15.76 -68.50
N ALA A 15 8.37 -14.47 -68.77
CA ALA A 15 7.81 -13.45 -67.89
C ALA A 15 6.30 -13.69 -67.80
N ARG A 16 5.86 -14.24 -66.67
CA ARG A 16 4.44 -14.32 -66.32
C ARG A 16 3.97 -12.89 -66.05
N GLY A 17 3.11 -12.37 -66.92
CA GLY A 17 2.54 -11.03 -66.79
C GLY A 17 1.66 -10.95 -65.55
N PHE A 18 1.88 -9.92 -64.75
CA PHE A 18 1.11 -9.57 -63.56
C PHE A 18 -0.30 -9.16 -63.98
N THR A 19 -1.28 -10.01 -63.69
CA THR A 19 -2.68 -9.77 -64.07
C THR A 19 -3.35 -8.79 -63.10
N LEU A 20 -4.30 -7.99 -63.60
CA LEU A 20 -5.06 -7.05 -62.77
C LEU A 20 -5.76 -7.75 -61.58
N ILE A 21 -6.17 -9.00 -61.77
CA ILE A 21 -6.77 -9.82 -60.72
C ILE A 21 -5.76 -10.22 -59.63
N GLU A 22 -4.49 -10.51 -59.96
CA GLU A 22 -3.45 -10.77 -58.96
C GLU A 22 -3.18 -9.54 -58.09
N LEU A 23 -3.14 -8.34 -58.69
CA LEU A 23 -3.01 -7.10 -57.94
C LEU A 23 -4.22 -6.87 -57.03
N LEU A 24 -5.44 -7.08 -57.54
CA LEU A 24 -6.68 -6.88 -56.79
C LEU A 24 -6.78 -7.81 -55.59
N VAL A 25 -6.46 -9.10 -55.79
CA VAL A 25 -6.41 -10.08 -54.70
C VAL A 25 -5.32 -9.71 -53.70
N ALA A 26 -4.14 -9.27 -54.17
CA ALA A 26 -3.05 -8.85 -53.28
C ALA A 26 -3.45 -7.66 -52.40
N ILE A 27 -4.04 -6.61 -52.97
CA ILE A 27 -4.48 -5.43 -52.18
C ILE A 27 -5.64 -5.80 -51.23
N ALA A 28 -6.54 -6.70 -51.62
CA ALA A 28 -7.63 -7.16 -50.77
C ALA A 28 -7.09 -7.93 -49.54
N ILE A 29 -6.15 -8.86 -49.75
CA ILE A 29 -5.50 -9.58 -48.66
C ILE A 29 -4.71 -8.62 -47.76
N LEU A 30 -3.93 -7.71 -48.35
CA LEU A 30 -3.19 -6.70 -47.60
C LEU A 30 -4.12 -5.81 -46.77
N ALA A 31 -5.28 -5.42 -47.31
CA ALA A 31 -6.27 -4.63 -46.57
C ALA A 31 -6.82 -5.39 -45.36
N VAL A 32 -7.15 -6.68 -45.50
CA VAL A 32 -7.62 -7.50 -44.38
C VAL A 32 -6.53 -7.67 -43.33
N ILE A 33 -5.31 -8.00 -43.74
CA ILE A 33 -4.17 -8.13 -42.83
C ILE A 33 -3.94 -6.81 -42.08
N ALA A 34 -3.94 -5.67 -42.77
CA ALA A 34 -3.76 -4.36 -42.14
C ALA A 34 -4.81 -4.07 -41.06
N VAL A 35 -6.09 -4.34 -41.33
CA VAL A 35 -7.17 -4.15 -40.35
C VAL A 35 -7.01 -5.08 -39.14
N LEU A 36 -6.67 -6.35 -39.39
CA LEU A 36 -6.44 -7.32 -38.31
C LEU A 36 -5.21 -6.97 -37.49
N SER A 37 -4.11 -6.53 -38.12
CA SER A 37 -2.89 -6.08 -37.45
C SER A 37 -3.14 -4.85 -36.58
N TRP A 38 -3.89 -3.86 -37.08
CA TRP A 38 -4.27 -2.69 -36.29
C TRP A 38 -5.14 -3.08 -35.09
N ARG A 39 -6.13 -3.96 -35.28
CA ARG A 39 -6.97 -4.44 -34.18
C ARG A 39 -6.19 -5.29 -33.17
N GLY A 40 -5.29 -6.14 -33.62
CA GLY A 40 -4.42 -6.93 -32.76
C GLY A 40 -3.50 -6.06 -31.91
N LEU A 41 -2.86 -5.06 -32.53
CA LEU A 41 -2.02 -4.08 -31.84
C LEU A 41 -2.81 -3.28 -30.79
N ASP A 42 -4.00 -2.80 -31.16
CA ASP A 42 -4.88 -2.01 -30.30
C ASP A 42 -5.39 -2.81 -29.09
N GLN A 43 -5.70 -4.10 -29.26
CA GLN A 43 -6.00 -5.00 -28.13
C GLN A 43 -4.79 -5.19 -27.20
N ILE A 44 -3.58 -5.35 -27.74
CA ILE A 44 -2.36 -5.48 -26.93
C ILE A 44 -2.06 -4.19 -26.16
N ILE A 45 -2.21 -3.02 -26.79
CA ILE A 45 -1.99 -1.72 -26.15
C ILE A 45 -2.98 -1.51 -24.99
N ARG A 46 -4.28 -1.77 -25.20
CA ARG A 46 -5.29 -1.71 -24.13
C ARG A 46 -5.03 -2.70 -22.99
N GLY A 47 -4.62 -3.93 -23.34
CA GLY A 47 -4.27 -4.97 -22.37
C GLY A 47 -3.10 -4.53 -21.49
N ARG A 48 -2.03 -3.99 -22.11
CA ARG A 48 -0.87 -3.45 -21.39
C ARG A 48 -1.26 -2.29 -20.48
N GLN A 49 -2.05 -1.34 -20.97
CA GLN A 49 -2.51 -0.19 -20.16
C GLN A 49 -3.26 -0.65 -18.91
N THR A 50 -4.17 -1.62 -19.06
CA THR A 50 -4.95 -2.18 -17.94
C THR A 50 -4.04 -2.85 -16.90
N ILE A 51 -3.07 -3.65 -17.35
CA ILE A 51 -2.11 -4.32 -16.48
C ILE A 51 -1.23 -3.30 -15.75
N THR A 52 -0.70 -2.30 -16.47
CA THR A 52 0.15 -1.26 -15.87
C THR A 52 -0.61 -0.48 -14.80
N SER A 53 -1.85 -0.05 -15.05
CA SER A 53 -2.65 0.66 -14.05
C SER A 53 -2.98 -0.19 -12.83
N ALA A 54 -3.26 -1.50 -13.00
CA ALA A 54 -3.49 -2.41 -11.88
C ALA A 54 -2.22 -2.61 -11.03
N MET A 55 -1.04 -2.72 -11.66
CA MET A 55 0.24 -2.84 -10.95
C MET A 55 0.60 -1.56 -10.17
N GLU A 56 0.31 -0.39 -10.73
CA GLU A 56 0.50 0.89 -10.04
C GLU A 56 -0.40 1.00 -8.80
N GLU A 57 -1.66 0.59 -8.92
CA GLU A 57 -2.59 0.57 -7.79
C GLU A 57 -2.13 -0.41 -6.69
N GLU A 58 -1.69 -1.62 -7.05
CA GLU A 58 -1.14 -2.58 -6.10
C GLU A 58 0.09 -2.02 -5.38
N ARG A 59 1.00 -1.36 -6.10
CA ARG A 59 2.18 -0.71 -5.52
C ARG A 59 1.78 0.35 -4.49
N VAL A 60 0.78 1.17 -4.79
CA VAL A 60 0.29 2.21 -3.87
C VAL A 60 -0.29 1.58 -2.60
N PHE A 61 -1.07 0.49 -2.73
CA PHE A 61 -1.57 -0.25 -1.57
C PHE A 61 -0.43 -0.84 -0.73
N ALA A 62 0.55 -1.47 -1.37
CA ALA A 62 1.72 -2.02 -0.68
C ALA A 62 2.45 -0.95 0.11
N GLN A 63 2.70 0.22 -0.48
CA GLN A 63 3.34 1.36 0.20
C GLN A 63 2.53 1.86 1.41
N LEU A 64 1.22 2.01 1.26
CA LEU A 64 0.35 2.44 2.36
C LEU A 64 0.36 1.44 3.52
N PHE A 65 0.19 0.15 3.24
CA PHE A 65 0.21 -0.88 4.28
C PHE A 65 1.60 -1.08 4.89
N ASP A 66 2.67 -0.91 4.12
CA ASP A 66 4.04 -0.92 4.65
C ASP A 66 4.27 0.24 5.61
N GLN A 67 3.80 1.43 5.26
CA GLN A 67 3.90 2.60 6.13
C GLN A 67 3.14 2.39 7.45
N ILE A 68 1.92 1.83 7.39
CA ILE A 68 1.14 1.48 8.59
C ILE A 68 1.84 0.39 9.40
N ARG A 69 2.37 -0.65 8.75
CA ARG A 69 3.12 -1.74 9.40
C ARG A 69 4.34 -1.22 10.16
N ILE A 70 5.07 -0.27 9.58
CA ILE A 70 6.24 0.35 10.24
C ILE A 70 5.79 1.12 11.48
N ASP A 71 4.76 1.94 11.37
CA ASP A 71 4.26 2.71 12.52
C ASP A 71 3.68 1.81 13.61
N ALA A 72 2.96 0.74 13.25
CA ALA A 72 2.40 -0.23 14.19
C ALA A 72 3.49 -1.04 14.91
N ARG A 73 4.53 -1.49 14.20
CA ARG A 73 5.70 -2.14 14.84
C ARG A 73 6.42 -1.21 15.81
N GLN A 74 6.56 0.06 15.44
CA GLN A 74 7.21 1.05 16.28
C GLN A 74 6.29 1.64 17.35
N ALA A 75 5.08 1.10 17.54
CA ALA A 75 4.17 1.58 18.57
C ALA A 75 4.83 1.53 19.95
N ALA A 76 4.76 2.66 20.66
CA ALA A 76 5.24 2.76 22.04
C ALA A 76 4.47 1.79 22.92
N SER A 77 5.03 1.39 24.05
CA SER A 77 4.28 0.64 25.05
C SER A 77 3.30 1.55 25.80
N ASP A 78 2.34 0.95 26.49
CA ASP A 78 1.27 1.70 27.17
C ASP A 78 1.81 2.53 28.35
N ASP A 79 2.90 2.07 28.98
CA ASP A 79 3.65 2.81 30.01
C ASP A 79 4.42 4.01 29.44
N GLU A 80 5.10 3.84 28.31
CA GLU A 80 5.82 4.94 27.64
C GLU A 80 4.88 6.04 27.16
N SER A 81 3.73 5.66 26.62
CA SER A 81 2.73 6.61 26.12
C SER A 81 1.80 7.14 27.23
N GLY A 82 1.76 6.48 28.39
CA GLY A 82 0.91 6.81 29.53
C GLY A 82 -0.59 6.65 29.29
N GLN A 83 -0.98 6.03 28.17
CA GLN A 83 -2.34 5.74 27.72
C GLN A 83 -2.28 4.72 26.58
N ALA A 84 -3.40 4.40 25.93
CA ALA A 84 -3.38 3.50 24.78
C ALA A 84 -2.47 4.04 23.65
N ALA A 85 -1.45 3.26 23.28
CA ALA A 85 -0.54 3.61 22.20
C ALA A 85 -1.23 3.62 20.82
N ILE A 86 -2.26 2.81 20.62
CA ILE A 86 -3.09 2.82 19.42
C ILE A 86 -4.52 3.19 19.79
N THR A 87 -5.08 4.17 19.08
CA THR A 87 -6.47 4.60 19.25
C THR A 87 -7.18 4.57 17.90
N VAL A 88 -8.40 4.03 17.89
CA VAL A 88 -9.28 4.08 16.73
C VAL A 88 -10.50 4.92 17.10
N SER A 89 -10.75 5.99 16.34
CA SER A 89 -11.91 6.85 16.51
C SER A 89 -12.52 7.17 15.16
N GLY A 90 -13.68 6.57 14.86
CA GLY A 90 -14.34 6.72 13.56
C GLY A 90 -13.43 6.31 12.40
N SER A 91 -13.08 7.28 11.54
CA SER A 91 -12.18 7.11 10.40
C SER A 91 -10.75 7.58 10.66
N VAL A 92 -10.37 7.75 11.93
CA VAL A 92 -9.03 8.17 12.34
C VAL A 92 -8.37 7.02 13.09
N LEU A 93 -7.23 6.58 12.55
CA LEU A 93 -6.30 5.68 13.23
C LEU A 93 -5.15 6.53 13.78
N GLN A 94 -4.97 6.53 15.09
CA GLN A 94 -3.87 7.21 15.78
C GLN A 94 -2.92 6.18 16.37
N ILE A 95 -1.62 6.40 16.19
CA ILE A 95 -0.55 5.56 16.71
C ILE A 95 0.49 6.48 17.38
N VAL A 96 0.75 6.24 18.66
CA VAL A 96 1.91 6.77 19.37
C VAL A 96 3.04 5.79 19.17
N ARG A 97 4.12 6.25 18.54
CA ARG A 97 5.26 5.41 18.19
C ARG A 97 6.57 5.97 18.73
N GLN A 98 7.53 5.09 18.95
CA GLN A 98 8.90 5.45 19.18
C GLN A 98 9.53 6.03 17.91
N MET A 99 10.39 7.02 18.11
CA MET A 99 11.25 7.64 17.11
C MET A 99 12.66 7.67 17.67
N ASN A 100 13.48 6.75 17.18
CA ASN A 100 14.87 6.63 17.55
C ASN A 100 15.72 7.42 16.55
N LEU A 101 16.33 8.50 17.03
CA LEU A 101 17.30 9.28 16.27
C LEU A 101 18.72 8.92 16.75
N PRO A 102 19.71 8.88 15.86
CA PRO A 102 21.10 8.62 16.25
C PRO A 102 21.59 9.60 17.32
N ALA A 103 22.30 9.09 18.33
CA ALA A 103 22.91 9.87 19.40
C ALA A 103 21.95 10.80 20.18
N THR A 104 20.66 10.50 20.20
CA THR A 104 19.64 11.26 20.95
C THR A 104 18.80 10.32 21.81
N ALA A 105 18.27 10.84 22.91
CA ALA A 105 17.34 10.10 23.75
C ALA A 105 16.10 9.69 22.93
N PRO A 106 15.52 8.48 23.16
CA PRO A 106 14.30 8.05 22.49
C PRO A 106 13.22 9.13 22.58
N ARG A 107 12.57 9.42 21.45
CA ARG A 107 11.45 10.36 21.37
C ARG A 107 10.19 9.61 21.01
N LEU A 108 9.05 10.19 21.38
CA LEU A 108 7.75 9.72 20.91
C LEU A 108 7.29 10.56 19.73
N GLN A 109 6.44 9.99 18.89
CA GLN A 109 5.79 10.69 17.80
C GLN A 109 4.33 10.23 17.71
N VAL A 110 3.42 11.19 17.57
CA VAL A 110 2.02 10.89 17.27
C VAL A 110 1.85 10.84 15.76
N VAL A 111 1.32 9.73 15.26
CA VAL A 111 0.97 9.53 13.85
C VAL A 111 -0.54 9.36 13.75
N ARG A 112 -1.14 10.01 12.74
CA ARG A 112 -2.56 9.88 12.44
C ARG A 112 -2.78 9.58 10.98
N TYR A 113 -3.65 8.61 10.72
CA TYR A 113 -4.15 8.29 9.39
C TYR A 113 -5.60 8.71 9.31
N ARG A 114 -5.91 9.56 8.34
CA ARG A 114 -7.28 10.04 8.06
C ARG A 114 -7.49 10.19 6.56
N VAL A 115 -8.75 10.18 6.14
CA VAL A 115 -9.12 10.51 4.77
C VAL A 115 -9.39 12.01 4.69
N SER A 116 -8.71 12.69 3.76
CA SER A 116 -8.97 14.09 3.40
C SER A 116 -9.01 14.21 1.88
N GLU A 117 -10.02 14.88 1.33
CA GLU A 117 -10.20 15.06 -0.12
C GLU A 117 -10.14 13.73 -0.91
N GLY A 118 -10.67 12.64 -0.33
CA GLY A 118 -10.64 11.31 -0.95
C GLY A 118 -9.25 10.66 -0.98
N ARG A 119 -8.29 11.13 -0.17
CA ARG A 119 -6.96 10.53 -0.03
C ARG A 119 -6.69 10.15 1.42
N VAL A 120 -6.02 9.03 1.62
CA VAL A 120 -5.41 8.69 2.91
C VAL A 120 -4.17 9.53 3.08
N ILE A 121 -4.14 10.32 4.16
CA ILE A 121 -3.01 11.16 4.54
C ILE A 121 -2.48 10.65 5.88
N ARG A 122 -1.16 10.51 5.95
CA ARG A 122 -0.42 10.28 7.19
C ARG A 122 0.10 11.62 7.70
N TYR A 123 -0.37 12.00 8.87
CA TYR A 123 0.14 13.12 9.62
C TYR A 123 1.06 12.61 10.71
N ALA A 124 2.20 13.27 10.92
CA ALA A 124 3.14 12.89 11.97
C ALA A 124 3.66 14.13 12.71
N SER A 125 3.53 14.14 14.03
CA SER A 125 4.00 15.24 14.86
C SER A 125 5.53 15.39 14.80
N PRO A 126 6.08 16.54 15.22
CA PRO A 126 7.49 16.62 15.60
C PRO A 126 7.85 15.58 16.68
N PRO A 127 9.14 15.26 16.88
CA PRO A 127 9.58 14.40 17.97
C PRO A 127 9.22 15.01 19.33
N LEU A 128 8.60 14.22 20.20
CA LEU A 128 8.06 14.61 21.49
C LEU A 128 8.98 14.05 22.58
N GLY A 129 9.48 14.94 23.44
CA GLY A 129 10.50 14.61 24.43
C GLY A 129 9.97 14.35 25.83
N ASN A 130 8.70 14.68 26.11
CA ASN A 130 8.09 14.50 27.42
C ASN A 130 6.58 14.26 27.33
N VAL A 131 5.99 13.78 28.43
CA VAL A 131 4.55 13.46 28.54
C VAL A 131 3.66 14.69 28.34
N GLY A 132 4.12 15.89 28.70
CA GLY A 132 3.36 17.13 28.51
C GLY A 132 3.19 17.51 27.04
N GLU A 133 4.25 17.37 26.25
CA GLU A 133 4.21 17.49 24.78
C GLU A 133 3.33 16.43 24.15
N LEU A 134 3.48 15.16 24.56
CA LEU A 134 2.63 14.06 24.09
C LEU A 134 1.15 14.34 24.32
N ARG A 135 0.78 14.72 25.54
CA ARG A 135 -0.61 15.03 25.91
C ARG A 135 -1.18 16.20 25.10
N ARG A 136 -0.38 17.22 24.81
CA ARG A 136 -0.80 18.32 23.93
C ARG A 136 -1.02 17.85 22.50
N ALA A 137 -0.07 17.08 21.94
CA ALA A 137 -0.18 16.54 20.59
C ALA A 137 -1.41 15.63 20.42
N LEU A 138 -1.70 14.79 21.42
CA LEU A 138 -2.85 13.88 21.41
C LEU A 138 -4.21 14.58 21.46
N ARG A 139 -4.31 15.70 22.17
CA ARG A 139 -5.56 16.48 22.32
C ARG A 139 -5.77 17.49 21.19
N GLY A 140 -4.68 17.99 20.61
CA GLY A 140 -4.72 18.96 19.52
C GLY A 140 -4.95 18.34 18.15
N GLU A 141 -5.26 19.18 17.18
CA GLU A 141 -5.29 18.81 15.77
C GLU A 141 -3.89 18.79 15.16
N GLU A 142 -3.80 18.30 13.93
CA GLU A 142 -2.56 18.37 13.16
C GLU A 142 -2.27 19.84 12.82
N GLY A 143 -1.09 20.33 13.22
CA GLY A 143 -0.77 21.76 13.14
C GLY A 143 0.63 22.02 12.56
N GLU A 144 1.15 23.22 12.85
CA GLU A 144 2.48 23.62 12.41
C GLU A 144 3.56 22.61 12.86
N GLY A 145 4.49 22.28 11.96
CA GLY A 145 5.54 21.29 12.19
C GLY A 145 5.12 19.83 12.03
N TRP A 146 3.84 19.53 11.81
CA TRP A 146 3.42 18.17 11.46
C TRP A 146 3.81 17.84 10.02
N ALA A 147 4.52 16.73 9.84
CA ALA A 147 4.80 16.19 8.52
C ALA A 147 3.50 15.61 7.94
N THR A 148 3.19 15.98 6.70
CA THR A 148 1.97 15.54 6.00
C THR A 148 2.37 14.74 4.76
N VAL A 149 2.01 13.46 4.72
CA VAL A 149 2.35 12.55 3.63
C VAL A 149 1.07 12.00 3.00
N PRO A 150 0.67 12.44 1.79
CA PRO A 150 -0.42 11.79 1.06
C PRO A 150 0.03 10.41 0.58
N LEU A 151 -0.74 9.37 0.90
CA LEU A 151 -0.35 7.97 0.62
C LEU A 151 -1.14 7.37 -0.54
N MET A 152 -2.46 7.47 -0.51
CA MET A 152 -3.32 6.84 -1.52
C MET A 152 -4.54 7.70 -1.82
N GLY A 153 -4.84 7.92 -3.11
CA GLY A 153 -6.06 8.59 -3.56
C GLY A 153 -7.21 7.63 -3.87
N GLY A 154 -8.40 8.18 -4.08
CA GLY A 154 -9.60 7.41 -4.43
C GLY A 154 -10.20 6.62 -3.27
N VAL A 155 -9.77 6.89 -2.03
CA VAL A 155 -10.23 6.19 -0.82
C VAL A 155 -11.47 6.87 -0.27
N GLY A 156 -12.54 6.10 -0.05
CA GLY A 156 -13.77 6.59 0.56
C GLY A 156 -13.75 6.51 2.08
N ALA A 157 -13.16 5.44 2.62
CA ALA A 157 -13.04 5.24 4.06
C ALA A 157 -11.80 4.41 4.42
N ILE A 158 -11.18 4.79 5.55
CA ILE A 158 -10.26 3.95 6.31
C ILE A 158 -10.99 3.53 7.59
N SER A 159 -10.96 2.24 7.88
CA SER A 159 -11.52 1.67 9.11
C SER A 159 -10.46 0.80 9.76
N ALA A 160 -10.42 0.81 11.09
CA ALA A 160 -9.48 0.01 11.85
C ALA A 160 -10.18 -0.65 13.03
N ARG A 161 -9.58 -1.74 13.52
CA ARG A 161 -9.91 -2.35 14.81
C ARG A 161 -8.65 -2.92 15.43
N VAL A 162 -8.64 -3.02 16.75
CA VAL A 162 -7.49 -3.48 17.51
C VAL A 162 -7.77 -4.83 18.15
N TYR A 163 -6.75 -5.66 18.30
CA TYR A 163 -6.84 -6.92 19.01
C TYR A 163 -6.34 -6.73 20.44
N VAL A 164 -7.22 -6.99 21.40
CA VAL A 164 -6.93 -6.97 22.84
C VAL A 164 -6.92 -8.43 23.32
N PRO A 165 -5.82 -8.96 23.90
CA PRO A 165 -5.65 -10.40 24.13
C PRO A 165 -6.82 -11.14 24.82
N LYS A 166 -7.46 -10.52 25.81
CA LYS A 166 -8.57 -11.12 26.58
C LYS A 166 -9.98 -10.81 26.03
N VAL A 167 -10.08 -9.90 25.07
CA VAL A 167 -11.36 -9.43 24.51
C VAL A 167 -11.54 -9.86 23.05
N GLY A 168 -10.44 -9.93 22.30
CA GLY A 168 -10.43 -10.16 20.87
C GLY A 168 -10.43 -8.86 20.07
N TRP A 169 -10.96 -8.92 18.84
CA TRP A 169 -11.05 -7.77 17.94
C TRP A 169 -12.14 -6.78 18.40
N THR A 170 -11.76 -5.55 18.70
CA THR A 170 -12.67 -4.50 19.16
C THR A 170 -12.34 -3.14 18.53
N THR A 171 -13.35 -2.28 18.44
CA THR A 171 -13.21 -0.85 18.14
C THR A 171 -13.47 0.02 19.37
N GLN A 172 -13.83 -0.60 20.49
CA GLN A 172 -14.22 0.09 21.72
C GLN A 172 -12.98 0.39 22.56
N MET A 173 -12.60 1.66 22.66
CA MET A 173 -11.41 2.06 23.42
C MET A 173 -11.53 1.80 24.94
N LYS A 174 -12.75 1.60 25.46
CA LYS A 174 -12.98 1.16 26.85
C LYS A 174 -12.40 -0.24 27.13
N ASP A 175 -12.37 -1.11 26.13
CA ASP A 175 -11.84 -2.47 26.27
C ASP A 175 -10.31 -2.42 26.37
N VAL A 176 -9.69 -1.55 25.56
CA VAL A 176 -8.25 -1.23 25.64
C VAL A 176 -7.92 -0.62 26.99
N GLN A 177 -8.70 0.37 27.45
CA GLN A 177 -8.47 1.00 28.75
C GLN A 177 -8.58 0.02 29.91
N SER A 178 -9.56 -0.89 29.87
CA SER A 178 -9.72 -1.97 30.86
C SER A 178 -8.50 -2.88 30.89
N ALA A 179 -7.96 -3.25 29.72
CA ALA A 179 -6.76 -4.07 29.62
C ALA A 179 -5.51 -3.36 30.16
N ILE A 180 -5.34 -2.05 29.90
CA ILE A 180 -4.26 -1.24 30.49
C ILE A 180 -4.36 -1.26 32.01
N THR A 181 -5.55 -0.95 32.56
CA THR A 181 -5.76 -0.93 34.01
C THR A 181 -5.53 -2.30 34.67
N GLU A 182 -5.89 -3.38 33.98
CA GLU A 182 -5.58 -4.74 34.44
C GLU A 182 -4.06 -5.00 34.47
N ASN A 183 -3.35 -4.63 33.41
CA ASN A 183 -1.89 -4.77 33.34
C ASN A 183 -1.20 -3.96 34.44
N ASP A 184 -1.64 -2.72 34.68
CA ASP A 184 -1.11 -1.86 35.75
C ASP A 184 -1.37 -2.43 37.14
N ASN A 185 -2.53 -3.04 37.37
CA ASN A 185 -2.83 -3.67 38.65
C ASN A 185 -1.99 -4.93 38.89
N ASN A 186 -1.66 -5.67 37.82
CA ASN A 186 -0.79 -6.84 37.92
C ASN A 186 0.66 -6.48 38.28
N LEU A 187 1.12 -5.23 38.06
CA LEU A 187 2.40 -4.74 38.55
C LEU A 187 2.46 -4.62 40.07
N LYS A 188 1.32 -4.39 40.73
CA LYS A 188 1.25 -4.22 42.18
C LYS A 188 1.44 -5.55 42.92
N VAL A 189 1.31 -6.67 42.22
CA VAL A 189 1.57 -8.01 42.75
C VAL A 189 3.07 -8.31 42.54
N PRO A 190 3.81 -8.79 43.55
CA PRO A 190 5.21 -9.17 43.39
C PRO A 190 5.37 -10.21 42.27
N GLN A 191 5.95 -9.79 41.14
CA GLN A 191 6.21 -10.69 40.02
C GLN A 191 7.59 -11.32 40.17
N LEU A 192 7.66 -12.64 40.01
CA LEU A 192 8.93 -13.37 39.92
C LEU A 192 9.52 -13.16 38.52
N GLY A 193 10.37 -12.14 38.37
CA GLY A 193 11.14 -11.87 37.15
C GLY A 193 10.93 -10.48 36.55
N ASN A 194 11.83 -10.08 35.64
CA ASN A 194 11.81 -8.77 34.96
C ASN A 194 11.12 -8.86 33.59
N ALA A 195 10.00 -9.59 33.48
CA ALA A 195 9.29 -9.67 32.21
C ALA A 195 8.74 -8.28 31.82
N PRO A 196 8.85 -7.87 30.54
CA PRO A 196 8.25 -6.62 30.07
C PRO A 196 6.74 -6.63 30.32
N LEU A 197 6.19 -5.46 30.61
CA LEU A 197 4.75 -5.28 30.74
C LEU A 197 4.03 -5.74 29.46
N PRO A 198 2.99 -6.59 29.58
CA PRO A 198 2.20 -6.96 28.42
C PRO A 198 1.52 -5.73 27.82
N ARG A 199 1.51 -5.64 26.49
CA ARG A 199 0.78 -4.60 25.76
C ARG A 199 -0.72 -4.87 25.83
N SER A 200 -1.52 -3.83 26.00
CA SER A 200 -2.99 -3.92 25.94
C SER A 200 -3.50 -4.23 24.54
N VAL A 201 -2.79 -3.76 23.52
CA VAL A 201 -3.05 -4.02 22.10
C VAL A 201 -1.88 -4.77 21.48
N THR A 202 -2.15 -5.93 20.88
CA THR A 202 -1.11 -6.75 20.21
C THR A 202 -1.32 -6.86 18.71
N GLY A 203 -2.49 -6.49 18.20
CA GLY A 203 -2.81 -6.53 16.77
C GLY A 203 -3.59 -5.31 16.31
N LEU A 204 -3.38 -4.93 15.06
CA LEU A 204 -4.08 -3.86 14.36
C LEU A 204 -4.58 -4.40 13.01
N GLU A 205 -5.90 -4.40 12.81
CA GLU A 205 -6.48 -4.65 11.50
C GLU A 205 -6.87 -3.31 10.86
N VAL A 206 -6.42 -3.08 9.62
CA VAL A 206 -6.81 -1.92 8.82
C VAL A 206 -7.52 -2.39 7.56
N ARG A 207 -8.66 -1.76 7.28
CA ARG A 207 -9.49 -2.02 6.11
C ARG A 207 -9.71 -0.73 5.33
N ILE A 208 -9.41 -0.79 4.03
CA ILE A 208 -9.48 0.35 3.12
C ILE A 208 -10.47 0.06 2.00
N GLY A 209 -11.45 0.95 1.84
CA GLY A 209 -12.38 0.95 0.71
C GLY A 209 -12.06 2.09 -0.25
N ALA A 210 -11.83 1.78 -1.53
CA ALA A 210 -11.56 2.76 -2.58
C ALA A 210 -12.53 2.59 -3.76
N LYS A 211 -12.77 3.67 -4.51
CA LYS A 211 -13.72 3.67 -5.64
C LYS A 211 -13.35 2.68 -6.75
N GLY A 212 -12.06 2.41 -6.94
CA GLY A 212 -11.55 1.44 -7.92
C GLY A 212 -11.62 -0.02 -7.47
N LEU A 213 -11.90 -0.28 -6.19
CA LEU A 213 -11.90 -1.62 -5.64
C LEU A 213 -13.29 -2.27 -5.67
N ALA A 214 -13.37 -3.49 -6.22
CA ALA A 214 -14.58 -4.31 -6.12
C ALA A 214 -14.88 -4.75 -4.67
N ARG A 215 -13.84 -4.91 -3.84
CA ARG A 215 -13.95 -5.25 -2.41
C ARG A 215 -12.90 -4.49 -1.59
N PRO A 216 -13.22 -4.06 -0.36
CA PRO A 216 -12.23 -3.46 0.51
C PRO A 216 -11.03 -4.39 0.77
N VAL A 217 -9.84 -3.81 0.85
CA VAL A 217 -8.61 -4.55 1.18
C VAL A 217 -8.37 -4.47 2.68
N THR A 218 -8.15 -5.62 3.31
CA THR A 218 -7.84 -5.74 4.73
C THR A 218 -6.43 -6.27 4.94
N ARG A 219 -5.73 -5.71 5.93
CA ARG A 219 -4.42 -6.20 6.42
C ARG A 219 -4.40 -6.18 7.94
N VAL A 220 -3.71 -7.15 8.52
CA VAL A 220 -3.48 -7.28 9.96
C VAL A 220 -1.99 -7.11 10.23
N PHE A 221 -1.67 -6.34 11.26
CA PHE A 221 -0.32 -6.01 11.68
C PHE A 221 -0.14 -6.37 13.16
N LEU A 222 1.06 -6.82 13.51
CA LEU A 222 1.49 -6.93 14.89
C LEU A 222 1.92 -5.57 15.42
N VAL A 223 1.74 -5.35 16.71
CA VAL A 223 1.94 -4.06 17.36
C VAL A 223 3.12 -4.15 18.32
N GLY A 224 4.11 -3.28 18.12
CA GLY A 224 5.21 -3.13 19.06
C GLY A 224 6.30 -4.21 19.02
N GLU A 225 6.52 -4.82 17.86
CA GLU A 225 7.60 -5.79 17.57
C GLU A 225 8.84 -5.15 16.94
#